data_AF-A0A7S3NFM3-F1
#
_entry.id   AF-A0A7S3NFM3-F1
#
_cell.length_a   1.000
_cell.length_b   1.000
_cell.length_c   1.000
_cell.angle_alpha   90.00
_cell.angle_beta   90.00
_cell.angle_gamma   90.00
#
_symmetry.space_group_name_H-M   'P 1'
#
loop_
_entity.id
_entity.type
_entity.pdbx_description
1 polymer ?
#
loop_
_entity_poly.entity_id
_entity_poly.type
_entity_poly.pdbx_seq_one_letter_code
_entity_poly.pdbx_strand_id
1 'polypeptide(L)'
;ISDKAKSTYDKLNKQKDYQKLNHRRVQQEKSKLNKQISHLKKIYEANQTKFKELTHKYENIMKEKMIVKLEKDRLAAKVENLEKSYQQIEEGSEDQLRDRTHLKSNLEDTRVKKAKQKPFQSGVPSTIPESDPENPALNDMPEIMNGSLTLLKTFKGHLMGVTGLSYNPAKHILATASDDSTWKLWSIPNGELIMSGEGHQDWLGDCCFHPNSQFIATCSGDGEVKIWDIINAKSAISFNEHPQAVWGLDYHHTGNFLLSCSMDHTIKLWDMNMPKSKFTFRGHVDSVNSVQFQPYSCMFVSG
;
A
#
# COMPACT_ATOMS: atom_id res chain seq x y z
N ILE A 1 70.06 -6.25 -53.74
CA ILE A 1 70.13 -6.91 -52.41
C ILE A 1 69.92 -5.89 -51.28
N SER A 2 70.55 -4.72 -51.35
CA SER A 2 70.35 -3.56 -50.45
C SER A 2 68.89 -3.24 -50.10
N ASP A 3 68.03 -3.02 -51.11
CA ASP A 3 66.68 -2.48 -50.85
C ASP A 3 65.73 -3.50 -50.21
N LYS A 4 65.91 -4.79 -50.51
CA LYS A 4 65.18 -5.88 -49.86
C LYS A 4 65.58 -5.99 -48.39
N ALA A 5 66.87 -5.89 -48.06
CA ALA A 5 67.37 -5.92 -46.69
C ALA A 5 66.87 -4.71 -45.85
N LYS A 6 66.83 -3.52 -46.47
CA LYS A 6 66.30 -2.31 -45.85
C LYS A 6 64.79 -2.42 -45.57
N SER A 7 64.02 -2.92 -46.55
CA SER A 7 62.58 -3.17 -46.37
C SER A 7 62.27 -4.19 -45.27
N THR A 8 63.06 -5.27 -45.16
CA THR A 8 62.89 -6.24 -44.07
C THR A 8 63.23 -5.67 -42.70
N TYR A 9 64.24 -4.81 -42.62
CA TYR A 9 64.62 -4.11 -41.39
C TYR A 9 63.51 -3.15 -40.92
N ASP A 10 62.92 -2.39 -41.84
CA ASP A 10 61.81 -1.48 -41.53
C ASP A 10 60.56 -2.22 -41.07
N LYS A 11 60.27 -3.40 -41.65
CA LYS A 11 59.18 -4.28 -41.20
C LYS A 11 59.41 -4.79 -39.78
N LEU A 12 60.63 -5.23 -39.46
CA LEU A 12 60.98 -5.69 -38.11
C LEU A 12 60.88 -4.58 -37.06
N ASN A 13 61.31 -3.36 -37.39
CA ASN A 13 61.18 -2.21 -36.49
C ASN A 13 59.72 -1.85 -36.25
N LYS A 14 58.88 -1.81 -37.29
CA LYS A 14 57.43 -1.59 -37.14
C LYS A 14 56.79 -2.66 -36.27
N GLN A 15 57.17 -3.93 -36.43
CA GLN A 15 56.67 -5.03 -35.62
C GLN A 15 57.09 -4.91 -34.15
N LYS A 16 58.34 -4.51 -33.89
CA LYS A 16 58.88 -4.26 -32.53
C LYS A 16 58.15 -3.11 -31.85
N ASP A 17 57.89 -2.02 -32.57
CA ASP A 17 57.18 -0.86 -32.03
C ASP A 17 55.70 -1.17 -31.78
N TYR A 18 55.07 -1.94 -32.66
CA TYR A 18 53.71 -2.46 -32.46
C TYR A 18 53.62 -3.32 -31.18
N GLN A 19 54.56 -4.25 -30.98
CA GLN A 19 54.60 -5.07 -29.76
C GLN A 19 54.80 -4.23 -28.49
N LYS A 20 55.66 -3.21 -28.52
CA LYS A 20 55.86 -2.29 -27.39
C LYS A 20 54.60 -1.47 -27.08
N LEU A 21 53.92 -0.95 -28.11
CA LEU A 21 52.66 -0.21 -27.95
C LEU A 21 51.56 -1.09 -27.37
N ASN A 22 51.40 -2.30 -27.89
CA ASN A 22 50.43 -3.26 -27.36
C ASN A 22 50.73 -3.63 -25.90
N HIS A 23 52.00 -3.90 -25.57
CA HIS A 23 52.40 -4.19 -24.19
C HIS A 23 52.06 -3.02 -23.25
N ARG A 24 52.36 -1.78 -23.66
CA ARG A 24 52.00 -0.58 -22.88
C ARG A 24 50.49 -0.43 -22.71
N ARG A 25 49.70 -0.67 -23.76
CA ARG A 25 48.24 -0.62 -23.69
C ARG A 25 47.69 -1.64 -22.69
N VAL A 26 48.14 -2.90 -22.77
CA VAL A 26 47.72 -3.96 -21.85
C VAL A 26 48.12 -3.61 -20.41
N GLN A 27 49.31 -3.05 -20.19
CA GLN A 27 49.71 -2.58 -18.85
C GLN A 27 48.81 -1.46 -18.32
N GLN A 28 48.44 -0.50 -19.16
CA GLN A 28 47.53 0.59 -18.78
C GLN A 28 46.14 0.04 -18.42
N GLU A 29 45.57 -0.86 -19.23
CA GLU A 29 44.29 -1.51 -18.97
C GLU A 29 44.34 -2.31 -17.67
N LYS A 30 45.39 -3.11 -17.46
CA LYS A 30 45.62 -3.84 -16.19
C LYS A 30 45.70 -2.89 -15.00
N SER A 31 46.39 -1.77 -15.12
CA SER A 31 46.50 -0.79 -14.03
C SER A 31 45.16 -0.13 -13.69
N LYS A 32 44.30 0.13 -14.70
CA LYS A 32 42.95 0.66 -14.50
C LYS A 32 42.06 -0.37 -13.80
N LEU A 33 42.07 -1.62 -14.27
CA LEU A 33 41.32 -2.71 -13.67
C LEU A 33 41.74 -2.94 -12.21
N ASN A 34 43.04 -2.93 -11.93
CA ASN A 34 43.53 -3.07 -10.55
C ASN A 34 43.04 -1.94 -9.62
N LYS A 35 42.96 -0.70 -10.12
CA LYS A 35 42.39 0.41 -9.35
C LYS A 35 40.90 0.20 -9.09
N GLN A 36 40.14 -0.25 -10.09
CA GLN A 36 38.72 -0.56 -9.93
C GLN A 36 38.49 -1.70 -8.94
N ILE A 37 39.28 -2.78 -9.02
CA ILE A 37 39.21 -3.90 -8.07
C ILE A 37 39.52 -3.43 -6.65
N SER A 38 40.55 -2.60 -6.47
CA SER A 38 40.89 -2.04 -5.15
C SER A 38 39.77 -1.16 -4.60
N HIS A 39 39.13 -0.35 -5.45
CA HIS A 39 38.00 0.47 -5.06
C HIS A 39 36.77 -0.37 -4.66
N LEU A 40 36.44 -1.39 -5.46
CA LEU A 40 35.35 -2.32 -5.17
C LEU A 40 35.57 -3.09 -3.87
N LYS A 41 36.80 -3.54 -3.60
CA LYS A 41 37.14 -4.19 -2.32
C LYS A 41 36.88 -3.26 -1.14
N LYS A 42 37.27 -1.99 -1.24
CA LYS A 42 37.00 -0.99 -0.20
C LYS A 42 35.50 -0.80 0.07
N ILE A 43 34.69 -0.72 -0.99
CA ILE A 43 33.24 -0.61 -0.88
C ILE A 43 32.66 -1.87 -0.22
N TYR A 44 33.14 -3.05 -0.61
CA TYR A 44 32.69 -4.32 -0.06
C TYR A 44 32.97 -4.42 1.45
N GLU A 45 34.20 -4.09 1.86
CA GLU A 45 34.59 -4.07 3.28
C GLU A 45 33.73 -3.08 4.09
N ALA A 46 33.47 -1.89 3.55
CA ALA A 46 32.63 -0.88 4.19
C ALA A 46 31.15 -1.31 4.31
N ASN A 47 30.65 -2.08 3.34
CA ASN A 47 29.28 -2.59 3.40
C ASN A 47 29.17 -3.80 4.33
N GLN A 48 30.21 -4.62 4.46
CA GLN A 48 30.21 -5.80 5.32
C GLN A 48 29.96 -5.44 6.80
N THR A 49 30.54 -4.34 7.29
CA THR A 49 30.30 -3.87 8.66
C THR A 49 28.86 -3.38 8.83
N LYS A 50 28.35 -2.60 7.87
CA LYS A 50 26.95 -2.14 7.87
C LYS A 50 25.95 -3.30 7.90
N PHE A 51 26.19 -4.36 7.13
CA PHE A 51 25.35 -5.55 7.15
C PHE A 51 25.32 -6.20 8.54
N LYS A 52 26.48 -6.34 9.20
CA LYS A 52 26.55 -6.88 10.58
C LYS A 52 25.79 -6.02 11.59
N GLU A 53 25.89 -4.70 11.48
CA GLU A 53 25.13 -3.79 12.33
C GLU A 53 23.62 -3.92 12.10
N LEU A 54 23.21 -4.03 10.82
CA LEU A 54 21.81 -4.20 10.45
C LEU A 54 21.24 -5.50 11.01
N THR A 55 21.95 -6.62 10.83
CA THR A 55 21.52 -7.93 11.35
C THR A 55 21.38 -7.89 12.87
N HIS A 56 22.33 -7.24 13.57
CA HIS A 56 22.24 -7.10 15.02
C HIS A 56 21.04 -6.25 15.46
N LYS A 57 20.74 -5.15 14.76
CA LYS A 57 19.54 -4.34 15.01
C LYS A 57 18.26 -5.14 14.79
N TYR A 58 18.17 -5.91 13.71
CA TYR A 58 17.02 -6.78 13.45
C TYR A 58 16.82 -7.84 14.54
N GLU A 59 17.90 -8.49 14.99
CA GLU A 59 17.84 -9.45 16.10
C GLU A 59 17.33 -8.81 17.39
N ASN A 60 17.78 -7.60 17.72
CA ASN A 60 17.35 -6.89 18.92
C ASN A 60 15.87 -6.49 18.84
N ILE A 61 15.41 -5.95 17.70
CA ILE A 61 13.99 -5.60 17.50
C ILE A 61 13.10 -6.86 17.58
N MET A 62 13.55 -7.99 17.03
CA MET A 62 12.82 -9.25 17.12
C MET A 62 12.70 -9.73 18.56
N LYS A 63 13.78 -9.62 19.36
CA LYS A 63 13.76 -9.94 20.79
C LYS A 63 12.81 -9.03 21.56
N GLU A 64 12.85 -7.71 21.33
CA GLU A 64 11.93 -6.76 21.97
C GLU A 64 10.47 -7.04 21.62
N LYS A 65 10.16 -7.26 20.35
CA LYS A 65 8.80 -7.65 19.90
C LYS A 65 8.33 -8.94 20.57
N MET A 66 9.21 -9.92 20.73
CA MET A 66 8.87 -11.18 21.40
C MET A 66 8.58 -10.97 22.89
N ILE A 67 9.36 -10.14 23.57
CA ILE A 67 9.13 -9.80 24.99
C ILE A 67 7.79 -9.09 25.16
N VAL A 68 7.52 -8.06 24.36
CA VAL A 68 6.25 -7.31 24.42
C VAL A 68 5.05 -8.23 24.16
N LYS A 69 5.18 -9.18 23.23
CA LYS A 69 4.12 -10.17 22.97
C LYS A 69 3.87 -11.06 24.21
N LEU A 70 4.93 -11.58 24.83
CA LEU A 70 4.81 -12.39 26.05
C LEU A 70 4.22 -11.60 27.22
N GLU A 71 4.58 -10.32 27.37
CA GLU A 71 4.00 -9.43 28.38
C GLU A 71 2.51 -9.16 28.13
N LYS A 72 2.13 -8.92 26.86
CA LYS A 72 0.73 -8.77 26.46
C LYS A 72 -0.08 -10.01 26.79
N ASP A 73 0.43 -11.20 26.47
CA ASP A 73 -0.26 -12.47 26.75
C ASP A 73 -0.41 -12.69 28.27
N ARG A 74 0.61 -12.32 29.06
CA ARG A 74 0.56 -12.37 30.53
C ARG A 74 -0.48 -11.41 31.11
N LEU A 75 -0.54 -10.17 30.59
CA LEU A 75 -1.53 -9.18 31.02
C LEU A 75 -2.95 -9.60 30.62
N ALA A 76 -3.13 -10.16 29.42
CA ALA A 76 -4.41 -10.68 28.96
C ALA A 76 -4.92 -11.80 29.88
N ALA A 77 -4.06 -12.74 30.27
CA ALA A 77 -4.42 -13.78 31.25
C ALA A 77 -4.79 -13.20 32.62
N LYS A 78 -4.11 -12.13 33.08
CA LYS A 78 -4.45 -11.45 34.32
C LYS A 78 -5.80 -10.73 34.25
N VAL A 79 -6.10 -10.09 33.12
CA VAL A 79 -7.40 -9.45 32.87
C VAL A 79 -8.51 -10.50 32.84
N GLU A 80 -8.33 -11.63 32.16
CA GLU A 80 -9.32 -12.71 32.11
C GLU A 80 -9.61 -13.28 33.52
N ASN A 81 -8.58 -13.46 34.35
CA ASN A 81 -8.77 -13.92 35.72
C ASN A 81 -9.51 -12.89 36.59
N LEU A 82 -9.22 -11.60 36.40
CA LEU A 82 -9.95 -10.52 37.08
C LEU A 82 -11.40 -10.48 36.61
N GLU A 83 -11.68 -10.55 35.30
CA GLU A 83 -13.04 -10.59 34.75
C GLU A 83 -13.84 -11.76 35.31
N LYS A 84 -13.25 -12.95 35.44
CA LYS A 84 -13.89 -14.11 36.10
C LYS A 84 -14.20 -13.82 37.57
N SER A 85 -13.27 -13.20 38.31
CA SER A 85 -13.52 -12.82 39.70
C SER A 85 -14.62 -11.77 39.84
N TYR A 86 -14.69 -10.80 38.92
CA TYR A 86 -15.76 -9.80 38.87
C TYR A 86 -17.12 -10.45 38.56
N GLN A 87 -17.18 -11.37 37.60
CA GLN A 87 -18.41 -12.11 37.29
C GLN A 87 -18.91 -12.93 38.48
N GLN A 88 -18.02 -13.60 39.22
CA GLN A 88 -18.42 -14.35 40.43
C GLN A 88 -18.96 -13.43 41.53
N ILE A 89 -18.40 -12.22 41.67
CA ILE A 89 -18.90 -11.22 42.62
C ILE A 89 -20.25 -10.66 42.17
N GLU A 90 -20.41 -10.38 40.86
CA GLU A 90 -21.70 -9.95 40.29
C GLU A 90 -22.78 -11.03 40.49
N GLU A 91 -22.52 -12.29 40.16
CA GLU A 91 -23.45 -13.40 40.36
C GLU A 91 -23.80 -13.59 41.84
N GLY A 92 -22.82 -13.51 42.74
CA GLY A 92 -23.05 -13.57 44.19
C GLY A 92 -23.85 -12.38 44.73
N SER A 93 -23.72 -11.20 44.10
CA SER A 93 -24.51 -10.02 44.45
C SER A 93 -25.94 -10.08 43.87
N GLU A 94 -26.11 -10.65 42.67
CA GLU A 94 -27.42 -10.89 42.06
C GLU A 94 -28.22 -11.94 42.83
N ASP A 95 -27.59 -12.99 43.37
CA ASP A 95 -28.27 -13.98 44.23
C ASP A 95 -28.71 -13.37 45.58
N GLN A 96 -27.91 -12.47 46.17
CA GLN A 96 -28.31 -11.69 47.35
C GLN A 96 -29.41 -10.65 47.05
N LEU A 97 -29.50 -10.18 45.80
CA LEU A 97 -30.53 -9.26 45.35
C LEU A 97 -31.82 -10.00 44.94
N ARG A 98 -31.76 -11.25 44.45
CA ARG A 98 -32.94 -12.09 44.15
C ARG A 98 -33.76 -12.43 45.39
N ASP A 99 -33.13 -12.67 46.54
CA ASP A 99 -33.84 -12.84 47.82
C ASP A 99 -34.52 -11.56 48.34
N ARG A 100 -34.11 -10.38 47.84
CA ARG A 100 -34.73 -9.08 48.20
C ARG A 100 -35.71 -8.53 47.17
N THR A 101 -35.82 -9.11 45.98
CA THR A 101 -36.54 -8.52 44.84
C THR A 101 -37.78 -9.32 44.40
N HIS A 102 -38.49 -9.95 45.33
CA HIS A 102 -39.91 -10.30 45.12
C HIS A 102 -40.87 -9.09 45.27
N LEU A 103 -40.35 -7.89 45.52
CA LEU A 103 -41.11 -6.63 45.46
C LEU A 103 -40.33 -5.57 44.68
N LYS A 104 -40.44 -5.55 43.36
CA LYS A 104 -40.82 -4.37 42.56
C LYS A 104 -40.57 -4.62 41.08
N SER A 105 -41.67 -4.45 40.35
CA SER A 105 -41.83 -4.46 38.91
C SER A 105 -40.99 -3.41 38.18
N ASN A 106 -40.65 -3.77 36.93
CA ASN A 106 -40.61 -2.94 35.72
C ASN A 106 -40.06 -1.51 35.84
N LEU A 107 -38.91 -1.26 35.19
CA LEU A 107 -38.67 -0.14 34.26
C LEU A 107 -37.25 -0.29 33.65
N GLU A 108 -37.23 -0.48 32.33
CA GLU A 108 -36.30 0.07 31.32
C GLU A 108 -34.85 0.42 31.74
N ASP A 109 -33.83 -0.19 31.11
CA ASP A 109 -33.24 0.36 29.88
C ASP A 109 -31.98 -0.37 29.37
N THR A 110 -32.02 -0.66 28.08
CA THR A 110 -30.94 -0.72 27.08
C THR A 110 -29.53 -1.18 27.49
N ARG A 111 -29.23 -2.47 27.28
CA ARG A 111 -27.85 -2.97 27.11
C ARG A 111 -27.45 -2.95 25.63
N VAL A 112 -26.45 -2.12 25.31
CA VAL A 112 -25.71 -2.11 24.05
C VAL A 112 -25.11 -3.50 23.79
N LYS A 113 -25.59 -4.17 22.75
CA LYS A 113 -25.02 -5.44 22.29
C LYS A 113 -23.66 -5.16 21.64
N LYS A 114 -22.59 -5.70 22.24
CA LYS A 114 -21.29 -5.87 21.58
C LYS A 114 -21.52 -6.67 20.28
N ALA A 115 -21.39 -5.99 19.14
CA ALA A 115 -21.42 -6.61 17.83
C ALA A 115 -20.16 -7.48 17.68
N LYS A 116 -20.31 -8.80 17.85
CA LYS A 116 -19.37 -9.76 17.29
C LYS A 116 -19.47 -9.62 15.77
N GLN A 117 -18.41 -9.09 15.13
CA GLN A 117 -18.30 -9.06 13.68
C GLN A 117 -18.43 -10.50 13.16
N LYS A 118 -19.47 -10.72 12.36
CA LYS A 118 -19.63 -11.95 11.58
C LYS A 118 -18.52 -12.00 10.53
N PRO A 119 -17.96 -13.17 10.22
CA PRO A 119 -17.24 -13.36 8.96
C PRO A 119 -18.16 -12.92 7.82
N PHE A 120 -17.60 -12.22 6.86
CA PHE A 120 -18.26 -11.67 5.67
C PHE A 120 -19.24 -12.71 5.09
N GLN A 121 -20.54 -12.53 5.36
CA GLN A 121 -21.57 -13.43 4.84
C GLN A 121 -21.67 -13.11 3.35
N SER A 122 -21.46 -14.12 2.51
CA SER A 122 -21.69 -14.05 1.06
C SER A 122 -23.10 -13.53 0.81
N GLY A 123 -23.19 -12.23 0.53
CA GLY A 123 -24.44 -11.51 0.37
C GLY A 123 -25.04 -11.76 -1.00
N VAL A 124 -26.34 -11.48 -1.12
CA VAL A 124 -27.03 -11.39 -2.41
C VAL A 124 -26.26 -10.39 -3.30
N PRO A 125 -26.02 -10.71 -4.59
CA PRO A 125 -25.46 -9.77 -5.56
C PRO A 125 -26.10 -8.39 -5.45
N SER A 126 -25.28 -7.35 -5.23
CA SER A 126 -25.82 -5.99 -5.25
C SER A 126 -26.17 -5.62 -6.69
N THR A 127 -27.37 -5.07 -6.90
CA THR A 127 -27.80 -4.57 -8.21
C THR A 127 -27.26 -3.16 -8.43
N ILE A 128 -26.81 -2.88 -9.65
CA ILE A 128 -26.45 -1.51 -10.04
C ILE A 128 -27.77 -0.71 -10.04
N PRO A 129 -27.85 0.48 -9.43
CA PRO A 129 -29.05 1.31 -9.48
C PRO A 129 -29.44 1.58 -10.94
N GLU A 130 -30.70 1.36 -11.31
CA GLU A 130 -31.18 1.62 -12.69
C GLU A 130 -31.36 3.11 -13.00
N SER A 131 -31.46 3.96 -11.97
CA SER A 131 -31.65 5.41 -12.10
C SER A 131 -30.50 6.16 -11.45
N ASP A 132 -29.92 7.11 -12.20
CA ASP A 132 -28.93 8.05 -11.69
C ASP A 132 -29.60 8.99 -10.67
N PRO A 133 -29.14 9.05 -9.41
CA PRO A 133 -29.66 10.01 -8.44
C PRO A 133 -29.41 11.46 -8.90
N GLU A 134 -30.36 12.36 -8.64
CA GLU A 134 -30.18 13.78 -8.92
C GLU A 134 -29.02 14.35 -8.08
N ASN A 135 -28.10 15.07 -8.74
CA ASN A 135 -26.96 15.70 -8.07
C ASN A 135 -27.45 16.78 -7.08
N PRO A 136 -27.21 16.64 -5.77
CA PRO A 136 -27.65 17.62 -4.77
C PRO A 136 -27.02 19.00 -4.95
N ALA A 137 -25.83 19.07 -5.56
CA ALA A 137 -25.06 20.29 -5.75
C ALA A 137 -25.27 20.93 -7.14
N LEU A 138 -26.27 20.50 -7.91
CA LEU A 138 -26.52 21.04 -9.26
C LEU A 138 -26.82 22.55 -9.24
N ASN A 139 -27.37 23.06 -8.13
CA ASN A 139 -27.73 24.47 -7.94
C ASN A 139 -26.68 25.28 -7.17
N ASP A 140 -25.70 24.61 -6.54
CA ASP A 140 -24.62 25.26 -5.80
C ASP A 140 -23.46 25.55 -6.76
N MET A 141 -23.51 26.72 -7.39
CA MET A 141 -22.39 27.19 -8.19
C MET A 141 -21.20 27.49 -7.26
N PRO A 142 -20.05 26.82 -7.42
CA PRO A 142 -18.89 27.15 -6.60
C PRO A 142 -18.46 28.58 -6.89
N GLU A 143 -18.26 29.37 -5.85
CA GLU A 143 -17.65 30.69 -5.99
C GLU A 143 -16.29 30.54 -6.66
N ILE A 144 -16.11 31.21 -7.81
CA ILE A 144 -14.85 31.19 -8.55
C ILE A 144 -13.83 31.96 -7.71
N MET A 145 -13.09 31.24 -6.88
CA MET A 145 -12.00 31.75 -6.08
C MET A 145 -10.85 32.15 -7.03
N ASN A 146 -10.77 33.43 -7.40
CA ASN A 146 -9.65 34.02 -8.14
C ASN A 146 -8.42 34.20 -7.22
N GLY A 147 -8.03 33.15 -6.49
CA GLY A 147 -6.88 33.12 -5.61
C GLY A 147 -5.64 32.56 -6.33
N SER A 148 -4.47 33.15 -6.08
CA SER A 148 -3.20 32.52 -6.48
C SER A 148 -2.94 31.29 -5.63
N LEU A 149 -2.58 30.17 -6.28
CA LEU A 149 -2.19 28.95 -5.57
C LEU A 149 -0.86 29.20 -4.86
N THR A 150 -0.85 29.08 -3.54
CA THR A 150 0.36 29.20 -2.71
C THR A 150 0.66 27.85 -2.06
N LEU A 151 1.93 27.44 -2.08
CA LEU A 151 2.37 26.23 -1.41
C LEU A 151 2.32 26.45 0.11
N LEU A 152 1.41 25.76 0.79
CA LEU A 152 1.28 25.85 2.25
C LEU A 152 2.30 24.96 2.98
N LYS A 153 2.41 23.69 2.58
CA LYS A 153 3.27 22.70 3.24
C LYS A 153 3.78 21.63 2.28
N THR A 154 4.94 21.06 2.60
CA THR A 154 5.52 19.90 1.92
C THR A 154 5.71 18.77 2.93
N PHE A 155 5.12 17.61 2.67
CA PHE A 155 5.25 16.42 3.50
C PHE A 155 6.26 15.46 2.88
N LYS A 156 7.35 15.18 3.59
CA LYS A 156 8.35 14.18 3.19
C LYS A 156 8.16 12.93 4.03
N GLY A 157 7.86 11.81 3.39
CA GLY A 157 7.64 10.57 4.13
C GLY A 157 7.61 9.29 3.32
N HIS A 158 7.40 9.37 2.01
CA HIS A 158 7.63 8.25 1.10
C HIS A 158 9.10 8.17 0.69
N LEU A 159 9.56 6.94 0.43
CA LEU A 159 10.94 6.67 0.01
C LEU A 159 11.09 6.86 -1.51
N MET A 160 10.03 6.58 -2.26
CA MET A 160 9.98 6.65 -3.73
C MET A 160 8.86 7.60 -4.21
N GLY A 161 8.56 7.57 -5.51
CA GLY A 161 7.52 8.40 -6.12
C GLY A 161 6.14 8.09 -5.55
N VAL A 162 5.35 9.15 -5.34
CA VAL A 162 3.93 9.02 -4.95
C VAL A 162 3.11 8.92 -6.22
N THR A 163 2.36 7.85 -6.36
CA THR A 163 1.60 7.50 -7.57
C THR A 163 0.13 7.86 -7.45
N GLY A 164 -0.47 7.56 -6.30
CA GLY A 164 -1.89 7.81 -6.02
C GLY A 164 -2.09 8.72 -4.80
N LEU A 165 -3.15 9.51 -4.84
CA LEU A 165 -3.56 10.38 -3.73
C LEU A 165 -5.09 10.43 -3.66
N SER A 166 -5.63 10.18 -2.48
CA SER A 166 -7.07 10.24 -2.23
C SER A 166 -7.38 10.95 -0.93
N TYR A 167 -8.40 11.79 -0.95
CA TYR A 167 -8.86 12.53 0.22
C TYR A 167 -10.12 11.89 0.80
N ASN A 168 -10.17 11.78 2.12
CA ASN A 168 -11.29 11.18 2.80
C ASN A 168 -12.50 12.14 2.80
N PRO A 169 -13.69 11.74 2.32
CA PRO A 169 -14.84 12.63 2.21
C PRO A 169 -15.42 13.12 3.54
N ALA A 170 -15.21 12.37 4.64
CA ALA A 170 -15.80 12.69 5.96
C ALA A 170 -14.79 13.25 6.97
N LYS A 171 -13.49 12.95 6.82
CA LYS A 171 -12.44 13.31 7.77
C LYS A 171 -11.32 14.05 7.05
N HIS A 172 -10.59 14.89 7.77
CA HIS A 172 -9.38 15.54 7.23
C HIS A 172 -8.18 14.58 7.17
N ILE A 173 -8.34 13.49 6.41
CA ILE A 173 -7.34 12.44 6.23
C ILE A 173 -7.02 12.32 4.74
N LEU A 174 -5.74 12.21 4.43
CA LEU A 174 -5.24 11.96 3.10
C LEU A 174 -4.59 10.58 3.02
N ALA A 175 -4.94 9.80 2.01
CA ALA A 175 -4.27 8.57 1.67
C ALA A 175 -3.30 8.83 0.51
N THR A 176 -2.12 8.23 0.59
CA THR A 176 -1.12 8.27 -0.47
C THR A 176 -0.63 6.86 -0.76
N ALA A 177 -0.47 6.55 -2.04
CA ALA A 177 0.16 5.35 -2.56
C ALA A 177 1.51 5.69 -3.16
N SER A 178 2.47 4.76 -3.10
CA SER A 178 3.85 5.01 -3.50
C SER A 178 4.49 3.79 -4.12
N ASP A 179 5.49 4.05 -4.95
CA ASP A 179 6.35 3.04 -5.55
C ASP A 179 7.18 2.26 -4.51
N ASP A 180 7.24 2.74 -3.28
CA ASP A 180 7.89 2.04 -2.17
C ASP A 180 7.08 0.85 -1.62
N SER A 181 6.02 0.43 -2.33
CA SER A 181 5.06 -0.64 -1.95
C SER A 181 4.23 -0.35 -0.69
N THR A 182 4.29 0.87 -0.17
CA THR A 182 3.56 1.28 1.03
C THR A 182 2.50 2.33 0.74
N TRP A 183 1.36 2.19 1.38
CA TRP A 183 0.36 3.25 1.45
C TRP A 183 0.42 3.91 2.82
N LYS A 184 0.19 5.23 2.87
CA LYS A 184 0.27 6.02 4.09
C LYS A 184 -0.98 6.89 4.26
N LEU A 185 -1.35 7.11 5.51
CA LEU A 185 -2.42 8.01 5.91
C LEU A 185 -1.86 9.21 6.65
N TRP A 186 -2.29 10.40 6.23
CA TRP A 186 -1.83 11.68 6.76
C TRP A 186 -2.98 12.46 7.35
N SER A 187 -2.75 13.08 8.51
CA SER A 187 -3.67 14.04 9.11
C SER A 187 -3.48 15.40 8.45
N ILE A 188 -4.55 16.01 7.93
CA ILE A 188 -4.55 17.37 7.39
C ILE A 188 -5.14 18.32 8.45
N PRO A 189 -4.58 19.53 8.65
CA PRO A 189 -3.49 20.18 7.88
C PRO A 189 -2.09 19.97 8.47
N ASN A 190 -1.95 19.22 9.57
CA ASN A 190 -0.67 19.11 10.28
C ASN A 190 0.38 18.34 9.47
N GLY A 191 -0.02 17.33 8.70
CA GLY A 191 0.86 16.44 7.96
C GLY A 191 1.39 15.28 8.76
N GLU A 192 0.73 14.93 9.86
CA GLU A 192 1.18 13.85 10.73
C GLU A 192 0.84 12.50 10.11
N LEU A 193 1.81 11.58 10.12
CA LEU A 193 1.59 10.20 9.68
C LEU A 193 0.73 9.48 10.71
N ILE A 194 -0.48 9.09 10.32
CA ILE A 194 -1.44 8.36 11.16
C ILE A 194 -1.14 6.86 11.09
N MET A 195 -0.97 6.34 9.87
CA MET A 195 -0.84 4.92 9.62
C MET A 195 -0.02 4.70 8.34
N SER A 196 0.72 3.60 8.32
CA SER A 196 1.35 3.06 7.11
C SER A 196 0.96 1.59 6.98
N GLY A 197 0.59 1.17 5.77
CA GLY A 197 0.33 -0.22 5.48
C GLY A 197 1.36 -0.80 4.51
N GLU A 198 1.75 -2.03 4.81
CA GLU A 198 2.63 -2.88 4.02
C GLU A 198 1.90 -4.18 3.70
N GLY A 199 2.14 -4.77 2.53
CA GLY A 199 1.55 -6.07 2.18
C GLY A 199 1.36 -6.32 0.68
N HIS A 200 1.60 -5.33 -0.17
CA HIS A 200 1.76 -5.53 -1.61
C HIS A 200 3.18 -6.01 -1.92
N GLN A 201 3.35 -6.79 -2.99
CA GLN A 201 4.66 -7.33 -3.37
C GLN A 201 5.43 -6.42 -4.32
N ASP A 202 4.74 -5.46 -4.96
CA ASP A 202 5.32 -4.52 -5.90
C ASP A 202 4.86 -3.07 -5.62
N TRP A 203 5.28 -2.13 -6.46
CA TRP A 203 4.84 -0.72 -6.40
C TRP A 203 3.32 -0.59 -6.43
N LEU A 204 2.81 0.48 -5.83
CA LEU A 204 1.38 0.79 -5.84
C LEU A 204 1.04 1.68 -7.03
N GLY A 205 0.00 1.33 -7.78
CA GLY A 205 -0.49 2.16 -8.89
C GLY A 205 -1.32 3.35 -8.38
N ASP A 206 -2.29 3.07 -7.51
CA ASP A 206 -3.25 4.07 -7.05
C ASP A 206 -3.88 3.70 -5.70
N CYS A 207 -4.56 4.67 -5.08
CA CYS A 207 -5.38 4.47 -3.89
C CYS A 207 -6.67 5.28 -3.94
N CYS A 208 -7.76 4.71 -3.41
CA CYS A 208 -9.03 5.41 -3.30
C CYS A 208 -9.74 5.12 -1.98
N PHE A 209 -10.33 6.16 -1.38
CA PHE A 209 -11.19 6.00 -0.21
C PHE A 209 -12.56 5.48 -0.60
N HIS A 210 -13.08 4.56 0.21
CA HIS A 210 -14.49 4.21 0.12
C HIS A 210 -15.35 5.42 0.57
N PRO A 211 -16.52 5.66 -0.05
CA PRO A 211 -17.46 6.71 0.36
C PRO A 211 -17.91 6.70 1.83
N ASN A 212 -17.74 5.58 2.55
CA ASN A 212 -18.09 5.46 3.97
C ASN A 212 -16.91 5.82 4.88
N SER A 213 -15.75 6.15 4.31
CA SER A 213 -14.54 6.58 5.01
C SER A 213 -13.89 5.54 5.95
N GLN A 214 -14.34 4.28 5.91
CA GLN A 214 -13.83 3.20 6.75
C GLN A 214 -12.80 2.32 6.03
N PHE A 215 -12.90 2.22 4.71
CA PHE A 215 -12.05 1.38 3.89
C PHE A 215 -11.23 2.19 2.88
N ILE A 216 -10.08 1.63 2.52
CA ILE A 216 -9.21 2.14 1.44
C ILE A 216 -8.97 0.99 0.48
N ALA A 217 -9.16 1.23 -0.82
CA ALA A 217 -8.65 0.31 -1.84
C ALA A 217 -7.28 0.80 -2.32
N THR A 218 -6.38 -0.15 -2.56
CA THR A 218 -5.09 0.08 -3.20
C THR A 218 -4.85 -0.97 -4.27
N CYS A 219 -4.20 -0.57 -5.36
CA CYS A 219 -3.80 -1.47 -6.42
C CYS A 219 -2.29 -1.47 -6.58
N SER A 220 -1.75 -2.57 -7.10
CA SER A 220 -0.32 -2.75 -7.26
C SER A 220 0.07 -3.32 -8.62
N GLY A 221 1.35 -3.13 -8.95
CA GLY A 221 2.03 -3.80 -10.06
C GLY A 221 2.03 -5.32 -9.97
N ASP A 222 1.78 -5.89 -8.77
CA ASP A 222 1.64 -7.33 -8.57
C ASP A 222 0.32 -7.92 -9.13
N GLY A 223 -0.58 -7.07 -9.64
CA GLY A 223 -1.88 -7.47 -10.17
C GLY A 223 -2.97 -7.61 -9.11
N GLU A 224 -2.65 -7.36 -7.84
CA GLU A 224 -3.60 -7.43 -6.74
C GLU A 224 -4.27 -6.08 -6.46
N VAL A 225 -5.56 -6.14 -6.15
CA VAL A 225 -6.33 -5.04 -5.58
C VAL A 225 -6.69 -5.41 -4.15
N LYS A 226 -6.24 -4.62 -3.18
CA LYS A 226 -6.47 -4.88 -1.75
C LYS A 226 -7.33 -3.82 -1.14
N ILE A 227 -8.25 -4.26 -0.29
CA ILE A 227 -9.09 -3.39 0.52
C ILE A 227 -8.66 -3.49 1.96
N TRP A 228 -8.37 -2.33 2.54
CA TRP A 228 -7.83 -2.17 3.87
C TRP A 228 -8.90 -1.58 4.77
N ASP A 229 -9.11 -2.22 5.92
CA ASP A 229 -9.91 -1.67 6.99
C ASP A 229 -9.03 -0.77 7.87
N ILE A 230 -9.35 0.53 7.89
CA ILE A 230 -8.58 1.53 8.64
C ILE A 230 -8.72 1.30 10.15
N ILE A 231 -9.87 0.81 10.62
CA ILE A 231 -10.15 0.64 12.05
C ILE A 231 -9.35 -0.54 12.60
N ASN A 232 -9.34 -1.65 11.86
CA ASN A 232 -8.65 -2.87 12.26
C ASN A 232 -7.18 -2.93 11.79
N ALA A 233 -6.74 -1.99 10.96
CA ALA A 233 -5.40 -1.92 10.36
C ALA A 233 -4.99 -3.24 9.68
N LYS A 234 -5.93 -3.88 8.96
CA LYS A 234 -5.73 -5.17 8.28
C LYS A 234 -6.30 -5.13 6.87
N SER A 235 -5.74 -5.96 5.99
CA SER A 235 -6.36 -6.25 4.70
C SER A 235 -7.64 -7.07 4.94
N ALA A 236 -8.76 -6.53 4.49
CA ALA A 236 -10.07 -7.17 4.58
C ALA A 236 -10.28 -8.13 3.40
N ILE A 237 -9.99 -7.66 2.18
CA ILE A 237 -10.24 -8.39 0.93
C ILE A 237 -9.04 -8.17 0.00
N SER A 238 -8.64 -9.23 -0.70
CA SER A 238 -7.65 -9.17 -1.79
C SER A 238 -8.26 -9.80 -3.04
N PHE A 239 -8.26 -9.05 -4.14
CA PHE A 239 -8.67 -9.51 -5.45
C PHE A 239 -7.43 -9.78 -6.30
N ASN A 240 -7.31 -11.00 -6.82
CA ASN A 240 -6.17 -11.43 -7.63
C ASN A 240 -6.69 -12.10 -8.91
N GLU A 241 -7.36 -11.31 -9.77
CA GLU A 241 -7.77 -11.79 -11.11
C GLU A 241 -7.13 -11.01 -12.26
N HIS A 242 -6.43 -9.91 -12.01
CA HIS A 242 -5.69 -9.24 -13.07
C HIS A 242 -4.36 -9.98 -13.29
N PRO A 243 -4.07 -10.42 -14.52
CA PRO A 243 -2.82 -11.09 -14.86
C PRO A 243 -1.63 -10.13 -14.97
N GLN A 244 -1.87 -8.82 -14.98
CA GLN A 244 -0.87 -7.77 -15.15
C GLN A 244 -1.08 -6.63 -14.15
N ALA A 245 -0.12 -5.71 -14.08
CA ALA A 245 -0.15 -4.53 -13.22
C ALA A 245 -1.47 -3.75 -13.32
N VAL A 246 -1.95 -3.25 -12.17
CA VAL A 246 -3.17 -2.46 -12.08
C VAL A 246 -2.79 -1.00 -11.84
N TRP A 247 -3.25 -0.11 -12.73
CA TRP A 247 -2.83 1.29 -12.76
C TRP A 247 -3.70 2.21 -11.92
N GLY A 248 -5.02 2.01 -11.97
CA GLY A 248 -5.98 2.93 -11.37
C GLY A 248 -7.16 2.21 -10.73
N LEU A 249 -7.77 2.88 -9.76
CA LEU A 249 -8.91 2.40 -9.01
C LEU A 249 -9.91 3.53 -8.75
N ASP A 250 -11.20 3.21 -8.82
CA ASP A 250 -12.21 4.16 -8.36
C ASP A 250 -13.44 3.48 -7.75
N TYR A 251 -13.98 4.09 -6.70
CA TYR A 251 -15.18 3.61 -6.02
C TYR A 251 -16.42 4.25 -6.62
N HIS A 252 -17.46 3.45 -6.78
CA HIS A 252 -18.78 3.99 -7.08
C HIS A 252 -19.32 4.77 -5.87
N HIS A 253 -20.14 5.80 -6.11
CA HIS A 253 -20.66 6.68 -5.05
C HIS A 253 -21.48 5.92 -3.98
N THR A 254 -22.08 4.77 -4.32
CA THR A 254 -22.80 3.90 -3.37
C THR A 254 -21.87 3.09 -2.47
N GLY A 255 -20.60 2.92 -2.86
CA GLY A 255 -19.60 2.14 -2.14
C GLY A 255 -19.66 0.62 -2.33
N ASN A 256 -20.67 0.10 -3.03
CA ASN A 256 -20.79 -1.35 -3.26
C ASN A 256 -19.90 -1.86 -4.39
N PHE A 257 -19.49 -0.97 -5.29
CA PHE A 257 -18.72 -1.33 -6.48
C PHE A 257 -17.38 -0.60 -6.53
N LEU A 258 -16.37 -1.31 -7.02
CA LEU A 258 -15.03 -0.82 -7.26
C LEU A 258 -14.65 -1.11 -8.71
N LEU A 259 -14.12 -0.12 -9.42
CA LEU A 259 -13.50 -0.31 -10.73
C LEU A 259 -11.99 -0.43 -10.57
N SER A 260 -11.40 -1.32 -11.35
CA SER A 260 -9.95 -1.39 -11.53
C SER A 260 -9.60 -1.44 -13.01
N CYS A 261 -8.54 -0.72 -13.39
CA CYS A 261 -7.98 -0.76 -14.73
C CYS A 261 -6.55 -1.32 -14.71
N SER A 262 -6.21 -2.10 -15.73
CA SER A 262 -4.94 -2.82 -15.78
C SER A 262 -4.24 -2.68 -17.13
N MET A 263 -2.95 -2.98 -17.10
CA MET A 263 -2.10 -3.19 -18.28
C MET A 263 -2.59 -4.36 -19.15
N ASP A 264 -3.49 -5.21 -18.65
CA ASP A 264 -4.11 -6.31 -19.40
C ASP A 264 -5.16 -5.89 -20.45
N HIS A 265 -5.31 -4.58 -20.70
CA HIS A 265 -6.28 -3.97 -21.61
C HIS A 265 -7.75 -4.12 -21.17
N THR A 266 -7.96 -4.52 -19.92
CA THR A 266 -9.28 -4.73 -19.35
C THR A 266 -9.55 -3.81 -18.18
N ILE A 267 -10.84 -3.58 -17.97
CA ILE A 267 -11.37 -2.91 -16.79
C ILE A 267 -12.26 -3.92 -16.09
N LYS A 268 -12.06 -4.13 -14.78
CA LYS A 268 -12.88 -5.04 -13.98
C LYS A 268 -13.75 -4.26 -13.02
N LEU A 269 -15.01 -4.68 -12.89
CA LEU A 269 -15.93 -4.21 -11.87
C LEU A 269 -16.03 -5.27 -10.77
N TRP A 270 -15.75 -4.86 -9.55
CA TRP A 270 -15.82 -5.69 -8.35
C TRP A 270 -17.07 -5.32 -7.55
N ASP A 271 -17.76 -6.32 -7.05
CA ASP A 271 -18.78 -6.15 -6.01
C ASP A 271 -18.14 -6.53 -4.68
N MET A 272 -18.25 -5.64 -3.69
CA MET A 272 -17.72 -5.87 -2.35
C MET A 272 -18.25 -7.14 -1.70
N ASN A 273 -19.46 -7.58 -2.06
CA ASN A 273 -20.12 -8.75 -1.51
C ASN A 273 -19.68 -10.06 -2.16
N MET A 274 -18.96 -9.99 -3.29
CA MET A 274 -18.53 -11.15 -4.06
C MET A 274 -17.01 -11.33 -4.02
N PRO A 275 -16.52 -12.57 -4.00
CA PRO A 275 -15.10 -12.84 -4.06
C PRO A 275 -14.51 -12.70 -5.48
N LYS A 276 -15.35 -12.56 -6.53
CA LYS A 276 -14.94 -12.52 -7.95
C LYS A 276 -15.38 -11.24 -8.62
N SER A 277 -14.72 -10.90 -9.74
CA SER A 277 -15.17 -9.77 -10.56
C SER A 277 -16.56 -10.04 -11.15
N LYS A 278 -17.42 -9.02 -11.10
CA LYS A 278 -18.79 -9.08 -11.63
C LYS A 278 -18.81 -8.90 -13.14
N PHE A 279 -18.02 -7.94 -13.63
CA PHE A 279 -17.87 -7.66 -15.06
C PHE A 279 -16.40 -7.47 -15.42
N THR A 280 -16.05 -7.87 -16.64
CA THR A 280 -14.77 -7.57 -17.28
C THR A 280 -15.08 -6.88 -18.60
N PHE A 281 -14.77 -5.59 -18.68
CA PHE A 281 -14.93 -4.79 -19.89
C PHE A 281 -13.68 -4.94 -20.75
N ARG A 282 -13.89 -5.27 -22.03
CA ARG A 282 -12.86 -5.37 -23.05
C ARG A 282 -13.23 -4.46 -24.20
N GLY A 283 -12.28 -3.64 -24.65
CA GLY A 283 -12.51 -2.68 -25.72
C GLY A 283 -11.27 -1.86 -26.05
N HIS A 284 -10.43 -1.59 -25.06
CA HIS A 284 -9.13 -0.96 -25.28
C HIS A 284 -8.16 -1.92 -25.95
N VAL A 285 -7.36 -1.38 -26.87
CA VAL A 285 -6.31 -2.12 -27.60
C VAL A 285 -5.01 -2.13 -26.81
N ASP A 286 -4.78 -1.09 -26.00
CA ASP A 286 -3.58 -0.91 -25.19
C ASP A 286 -3.96 -0.76 -23.70
N SER A 287 -2.95 -0.58 -22.87
CA SER A 287 -3.02 -0.47 -21.41
C SER A 287 -3.97 0.64 -20.99
N VAL A 288 -4.85 0.35 -20.03
CA VAL A 288 -5.75 1.36 -19.46
C VAL A 288 -5.07 1.96 -18.25
N ASN A 289 -4.78 3.25 -18.30
CA ASN A 289 -3.97 3.93 -17.30
C ASN A 289 -4.82 4.59 -16.20
N SER A 290 -6.04 5.01 -16.54
CA SER A 290 -6.93 5.65 -15.57
C SER A 290 -8.39 5.24 -15.79
N VAL A 291 -9.13 5.23 -14.69
CA VAL A 291 -10.56 4.98 -14.67
C VAL A 291 -11.19 5.91 -13.65
N GLN A 292 -12.36 6.46 -13.97
CA GLN A 292 -13.08 7.33 -13.05
C GLN A 292 -14.59 7.20 -13.25
N PHE A 293 -15.32 7.05 -12.15
CA PHE A 293 -16.77 7.15 -12.12
C PHE A 293 -17.21 8.59 -12.19
N GLN A 294 -18.30 8.83 -12.93
CA GLN A 294 -19.02 10.08 -12.82
C GLN A 294 -19.76 10.12 -11.48
N PRO A 295 -19.66 11.20 -10.69
CA PRO A 295 -20.41 11.34 -9.46
C PRO A 295 -21.91 11.23 -9.71
N TYR A 296 -22.62 10.51 -8.83
CA TYR A 296 -24.08 10.31 -8.90
C TYR A 296 -24.60 9.64 -10.19
N SER A 297 -23.72 9.00 -10.97
CA SER A 297 -24.12 8.26 -12.16
C SER A 297 -23.44 6.89 -12.21
N CYS A 298 -24.06 5.96 -12.93
CA CYS A 298 -23.47 4.66 -13.22
C CYS A 298 -22.45 4.70 -14.38
N MET A 299 -22.23 5.87 -14.99
CA MET A 299 -21.25 6.07 -16.04
C MET A 299 -19.82 6.16 -15.50
N PHE A 300 -18.87 5.63 -16.26
CA PHE A 300 -17.45 5.77 -16.00
C PHE A 300 -16.70 6.09 -17.28
N VAL A 301 -15.56 6.75 -17.12
CA VAL A 301 -14.62 7.07 -18.19
C VAL A 301 -13.34 6.27 -17.96
N SER A 302 -12.71 5.86 -19.05
CA SER A 302 -11.46 5.11 -19.05
C SER A 302 -10.52 5.65 -20.12
N GLY A 303 -9.23 5.74 -19.82
CA GLY A 303 -8.21 6.25 -20.73
C GLY A 303 -6.81 5.78 -20.40
#